data_AF-A0A6V7J7A3-F1
#
_entry.id   AF-A0A6V7J7A3-F1
#
_cell.length_a   1.000
_cell.length_b   1.000
_cell.length_c   1.000
_cell.angle_alpha   90.00
_cell.angle_beta   90.00
_cell.angle_gamma   90.00
#
_symmetry.space_group_name_H-M   'P 1'
#
loop_
_entity.id
_entity.type
_entity.pdbx_description
1 polymer ?
#
loop_
_entity_poly.entity_id
_entity_poly.type
_entity_poly.pdbx_seq_one_letter_code
_entity_poly.pdbx_strand_id
1 'polypeptide(L)'
;LLDTCMKRCGRSFHAEVGKFRFLNEMIKLVSPKYLGTKTPVAVREKVLDLLQTWTHDYPRETKIKEAYEMLKTQGVVENSPAANQKTATKTQSPKVKNALFEDEETAKLLQELLQSKDPFELQLANKLIKSMVKDDERRIQQKSQRNSELESVHNNVKLLSEMLDSYNPAEPNAEDVELMKELHATCKRLKPTLL
;
A
#
# COMPACT_ATOMS: atom_id res chain seq x y z
N LEU A 1 8.67 0.28 2.15
CA LEU A 1 9.02 -0.48 3.37
C LEU A 1 9.93 -1.68 3.07
N LEU A 2 9.49 -2.69 2.30
CA LEU A 2 10.31 -3.86 1.98
C LEU A 2 11.69 -3.51 1.40
N ASP A 3 11.73 -2.63 0.39
CA ASP A 3 12.98 -2.14 -0.20
C ASP A 3 13.88 -1.42 0.82
N THR A 4 13.27 -0.59 1.67
CA THR A 4 13.97 0.11 2.75
C THR A 4 14.58 -0.87 3.75
N CYS A 5 13.87 -1.95 4.08
CA CYS A 5 14.37 -3.02 4.95
C CYS A 5 15.48 -3.83 4.28
N MET A 6 15.36 -4.15 2.99
CA MET A 6 16.44 -4.76 2.20
C MET A 6 17.70 -3.87 2.23
N LYS A 7 17.56 -2.54 2.17
CA LYS A 7 18.72 -1.63 2.21
C LYS A 7 19.33 -1.46 3.62
N ARG A 8 18.53 -1.53 4.69
CA ARG A 8 18.95 -1.12 6.04
C ARG A 8 19.09 -2.24 7.07
N CYS A 9 18.43 -3.39 6.90
CA CYS A 9 18.34 -4.43 7.93
C CYS A 9 19.44 -5.51 7.85
N GLY A 10 20.28 -5.48 6.81
CA GLY A 10 21.44 -6.35 6.68
C GLY A 10 21.12 -7.83 6.36
N ARG A 11 22.15 -8.69 6.49
CA ARG A 11 22.15 -10.05 5.93
C ARG A 11 21.07 -10.98 6.48
N SER A 12 20.69 -10.84 7.75
CA SER A 12 19.63 -11.67 8.34
C SER A 12 18.29 -11.44 7.65
N PHE A 13 17.96 -10.19 7.33
CA PHE A 13 16.76 -9.83 6.58
C PHE A 13 16.84 -10.30 5.13
N HIS A 14 18.00 -10.14 4.49
CA HIS A 14 18.24 -10.65 3.12
C HIS A 14 18.00 -12.16 3.05
N ALA A 15 18.52 -12.91 4.01
CA ALA A 15 18.37 -14.36 4.07
C ALA A 15 16.91 -14.80 4.28
N GLU A 16 16.08 -14.02 4.98
CA GLU A 16 14.65 -14.30 5.09
C GLU A 16 13.92 -14.02 3.76
N VAL A 17 14.23 -12.90 3.11
CA VAL A 17 13.64 -12.53 1.80
C VAL A 17 14.07 -13.51 0.70
N GLY A 18 15.30 -14.01 0.74
CA GLY A 18 15.84 -14.99 -0.20
C GLY A 18 15.24 -16.39 -0.07
N LYS A 19 14.40 -16.68 0.93
CA LYS A 19 13.71 -17.98 1.04
C LYS A 19 12.53 -18.08 0.09
N PHE A 20 12.34 -19.26 -0.51
CA PHE A 20 11.16 -19.56 -1.32
C PHE A 20 9.84 -19.32 -0.60
N ARG A 21 9.79 -19.47 0.74
CA ARG A 21 8.58 -19.14 1.51
C ARG A 21 8.13 -17.69 1.27
N PHE A 22 9.06 -16.73 1.30
CA PHE A 22 8.75 -15.32 1.06
C PHE A 22 8.53 -15.05 -0.43
N LEU A 23 9.44 -15.54 -1.28
CA LEU A 23 9.37 -15.33 -2.73
C LEU A 23 8.09 -15.91 -3.35
N ASN A 24 7.59 -17.05 -2.85
CA ASN A 24 6.33 -17.63 -3.32
C ASN A 24 5.13 -16.72 -3.06
N GLU A 25 5.11 -16.00 -1.94
CA GLU A 25 4.07 -15.01 -1.68
C GLU A 25 4.17 -13.84 -2.66
N MET A 26 5.38 -13.39 -3.01
CA MET A 26 5.58 -12.38 -4.06
C MET A 26 5.13 -12.89 -5.44
N ILE A 27 5.48 -14.13 -5.79
CA ILE A 27 5.09 -14.78 -7.05
C ILE A 27 3.55 -14.88 -7.16
N LYS A 28 2.86 -15.26 -6.08
CA LYS A 28 1.39 -15.35 -6.06
C LYS A 28 0.73 -14.00 -6.36
N LEU A 29 1.33 -12.89 -5.93
CA LEU A 29 0.80 -11.54 -6.18
C LEU A 29 0.88 -11.14 -7.65
N VAL A 30 1.88 -11.61 -8.39
CA VAL A 30 2.13 -11.20 -9.79
C VAL A 30 1.66 -12.23 -10.82
N SER A 31 1.67 -13.52 -10.47
CA SER A 31 1.34 -14.59 -11.39
C SER A 31 -0.17 -14.67 -11.68
N PRO A 32 -0.59 -14.66 -12.96
CA PRO A 32 -1.99 -14.80 -13.35
C PRO A 32 -2.64 -16.10 -12.87
N LYS A 33 -1.84 -17.15 -12.59
CA LYS A 33 -2.31 -18.44 -12.05
C LYS A 33 -2.83 -18.34 -10.61
N TYR A 34 -2.55 -17.24 -9.91
CA TYR A 34 -2.92 -17.04 -8.51
C TYR A 34 -3.68 -15.72 -8.33
N LEU A 35 -3.10 -14.73 -7.65
CA LEU A 35 -3.75 -13.44 -7.38
C LEU A 35 -3.44 -12.41 -8.46
N GLY A 36 -2.54 -12.68 -9.41
CA GLY A 36 -2.08 -11.71 -10.40
C GLY A 36 -3.18 -11.05 -11.23
N THR A 37 -4.35 -11.67 -11.43
CA THR A 37 -5.48 -11.03 -12.13
C THR A 37 -6.30 -10.10 -11.23
N LYS A 38 -6.24 -10.29 -9.91
CA LYS A 38 -6.95 -9.51 -8.88
C LYS A 38 -6.05 -8.45 -8.24
N THR A 39 -4.74 -8.64 -8.27
CA THR A 39 -3.76 -7.68 -7.75
C THR A 39 -3.71 -6.44 -8.64
N PRO A 40 -3.80 -5.22 -8.08
CA PRO A 40 -3.67 -3.99 -8.86
C PRO A 40 -2.38 -3.96 -9.69
N VAL A 41 -2.47 -3.49 -10.94
CA VAL A 41 -1.34 -3.43 -11.90
C VAL A 41 -0.10 -2.78 -11.27
N ALA A 42 -0.27 -1.62 -10.64
CA ALA A 42 0.80 -0.88 -9.98
C ALA A 42 1.53 -1.67 -8.87
N VAL A 43 0.80 -2.54 -8.17
CA VAL A 43 1.40 -3.42 -7.15
C VAL A 43 2.20 -4.54 -7.81
N ARG A 44 1.68 -5.11 -8.91
CA ARG A 44 2.39 -6.14 -9.67
C ARG A 44 3.69 -5.61 -10.24
N GLU A 45 3.64 -4.45 -10.88
CA GLU A 45 4.82 -3.76 -11.43
C GLU A 45 5.84 -3.49 -10.33
N LYS A 46 5.44 -2.93 -9.18
CA LYS A 46 6.39 -2.68 -8.08
C LYS A 46 7.00 -3.97 -7.52
N VAL A 47 6.25 -5.07 -7.44
CA VAL A 47 6.78 -6.37 -7.00
C VAL A 47 7.80 -6.90 -8.02
N LEU A 48 7.53 -6.79 -9.31
CA LEU A 48 8.45 -7.20 -10.38
C LEU A 48 9.71 -6.33 -10.39
N ASP A 49 9.57 -5.01 -10.27
CA ASP A 49 10.68 -4.07 -10.16
C ASP A 49 11.57 -4.39 -8.95
N LEU A 50 10.97 -4.66 -7.78
CA LEU A 50 11.74 -5.04 -6.59
C LEU A 50 12.51 -6.34 -6.80
N LEU A 51 11.85 -7.37 -7.35
CA LEU A 51 12.54 -8.63 -7.66
C LEU A 51 13.69 -8.41 -8.64
N GLN A 52 13.48 -7.61 -9.70
CA GLN A 52 14.51 -7.25 -10.66
C GLN A 52 15.66 -6.48 -10.03
N THR A 53 15.40 -5.43 -9.26
CA THR A 53 16.43 -4.66 -8.56
C THR A 53 17.23 -5.58 -7.65
N TRP A 54 16.56 -6.45 -6.90
CA TRP A 54 17.22 -7.35 -5.96
C TRP A 54 18.06 -8.45 -6.62
N THR A 55 17.79 -8.82 -7.88
CA THR A 55 18.70 -9.73 -8.60
C THR A 55 20.08 -9.10 -8.85
N HIS A 56 20.16 -7.77 -8.91
CA HIS A 56 21.40 -7.02 -9.14
C HIS A 56 22.06 -6.61 -7.82
N ASP A 57 21.28 -6.09 -6.88
CA ASP A 57 21.78 -5.55 -5.61
C ASP A 57 22.19 -6.65 -4.62
N TYR A 58 21.59 -7.85 -4.72
CA TYR A 58 21.80 -8.96 -3.79
C TYR A 58 22.14 -10.26 -4.52
N PRO A 59 23.27 -10.32 -5.27
CA PRO A 59 23.60 -11.46 -6.13
C PRO A 59 23.88 -12.76 -5.36
N ARG A 60 24.08 -12.69 -4.03
CA ARG A 60 24.23 -13.87 -3.16
C ARG A 60 22.91 -14.60 -2.91
N GLU A 61 21.78 -13.89 -3.02
CA GLU A 61 20.45 -14.46 -2.83
C GLU A 61 19.96 -15.06 -4.16
N THR A 62 20.57 -16.18 -4.59
CA THR A 62 20.36 -16.77 -5.93
C THR A 62 18.90 -17.07 -6.25
N LYS A 63 18.11 -17.42 -5.23
CA LYS A 63 16.68 -17.74 -5.34
C LYS A 63 15.84 -16.56 -5.80
N ILE A 64 16.24 -15.32 -5.52
CA ILE A 64 15.56 -14.12 -6.03
C ILE A 64 15.69 -14.07 -7.56
N LYS A 65 16.89 -14.35 -8.07
CA LYS A 65 17.16 -14.44 -9.51
C LYS A 65 16.38 -15.59 -10.17
N GLU A 66 16.35 -16.76 -9.55
CA GLU A 66 15.57 -17.91 -10.03
C GLU A 66 14.07 -17.58 -10.12
N ALA A 67 13.51 -16.93 -9.09
CA ALA A 67 12.11 -16.52 -9.07
C ALA A 67 11.78 -15.50 -10.16
N TYR A 68 12.66 -14.50 -10.37
CA TYR A 68 12.47 -13.47 -11.39
C TYR A 68 12.55 -14.05 -12.83
N GLU A 69 13.56 -14.87 -13.12
CA GLU A 69 13.71 -15.50 -14.45
C GLU A 69 12.57 -16.51 -14.74
N MET A 70 12.07 -17.21 -13.71
CA MET A 70 10.89 -18.04 -13.85
C MET A 70 9.66 -17.22 -14.26
N LEU A 71 9.42 -16.07 -13.62
CA LEU A 71 8.31 -15.17 -13.97
C LEU A 71 8.44 -14.62 -15.39
N LYS A 72 9.66 -14.30 -15.82
CA LYS A 72 9.98 -13.89 -17.19
C LYS A 72 9.70 -14.99 -18.20
N THR A 73 10.11 -16.22 -17.91
CA THR A 73 9.85 -17.40 -18.76
C THR A 73 8.35 -17.69 -18.89
N GLN A 74 7.57 -17.40 -17.85
CA GLN A 74 6.10 -17.55 -17.85
C GLN A 74 5.37 -16.39 -18.55
N GLY A 75 6.08 -15.39 -19.10
CA GLY A 75 5.47 -14.23 -19.74
C GLY A 75 4.78 -13.27 -18.78
N VAL A 76 5.10 -13.35 -17.47
CA VAL A 76 4.56 -12.41 -16.45
C VAL A 76 5.33 -11.09 -16.47
N VAL A 77 6.61 -11.13 -16.89
CA VAL A 77 7.44 -9.95 -17.12
C VAL A 77 7.50 -9.72 -18.62
N GLU A 78 6.81 -8.69 -19.12
CA GLU A 78 6.88 -8.29 -20.53
C GLU A 78 8.24 -7.65 -20.81
N ASN A 79 9.06 -8.31 -21.64
CA ASN A 79 10.19 -7.64 -22.28
C ASN A 79 9.61 -6.81 -23.43
N SER A 80 9.38 -5.52 -23.25
CA SER A 80 9.14 -4.64 -24.39
C SER A 80 10.44 -4.53 -25.20
N PRO A 81 10.39 -4.84 -26.51
CA PRO A 81 10.18 -3.74 -27.44
C PRO A 81 9.16 -4.05 -28.56
N ALA A 82 8.28 -3.06 -28.77
CA ALA A 82 7.52 -2.76 -30.00
C ALA A 82 6.36 -3.68 -30.46
N ALA A 83 5.19 -3.03 -30.49
CA ALA A 83 4.21 -3.01 -31.58
C ALA A 83 3.18 -4.16 -31.76
N ASN A 84 1.91 -3.72 -31.73
CA ASN A 84 0.77 -4.21 -32.54
C ASN A 84 0.20 -5.59 -32.13
N GLN A 85 -1.06 -5.75 -31.70
CA GLN A 85 -2.31 -5.30 -32.32
C GLN A 85 -3.53 -5.34 -31.38
N LYS A 86 -4.30 -4.25 -31.40
CA LYS A 86 -5.78 -4.13 -31.39
C LYS A 86 -6.62 -5.21 -30.69
N THR A 87 -7.43 -4.79 -29.72
CA THR A 87 -8.87 -4.57 -29.96
C THR A 87 -9.46 -3.65 -28.90
N ALA A 88 -10.32 -2.76 -29.37
CA ALA A 88 -10.92 -1.68 -28.61
C ALA A 88 -12.02 -2.17 -27.67
N THR A 89 -12.07 -1.60 -26.47
CA THR A 89 -13.33 -1.03 -25.93
C THR A 89 -12.97 0.13 -25.02
N LYS A 90 -13.45 1.31 -25.42
CA LYS A 90 -13.45 2.53 -24.61
C LYS A 90 -14.35 2.31 -23.40
N THR A 91 -13.77 2.34 -22.20
CA THR A 91 -14.49 2.80 -21.02
C THR A 91 -13.55 3.72 -20.27
N GLN A 92 -13.79 5.02 -20.41
CA GLN A 92 -13.15 6.03 -19.58
C GLN A 92 -13.63 5.81 -18.14
N SER A 93 -12.80 5.17 -17.32
CA SER A 93 -12.91 5.26 -15.86
C SER A 93 -11.94 6.36 -15.38
N PRO A 94 -12.33 7.21 -14.42
CA PRO A 94 -11.47 8.26 -13.92
C PRO A 94 -10.22 7.61 -13.33
N LYS A 95 -9.05 7.97 -13.89
CA LYS A 95 -7.76 7.56 -13.35
C LYS A 95 -7.68 8.04 -11.90
N VAL A 96 -7.91 7.15 -10.95
CA VAL A 96 -7.40 7.30 -9.58
C VAL A 96 -5.90 7.16 -9.73
N LYS A 97 -5.24 8.30 -9.96
CA LYS A 97 -3.79 8.41 -9.94
C LYS A 97 -3.34 7.97 -8.55
N ASN A 98 -2.75 6.78 -8.48
CA ASN A 98 -2.15 6.26 -7.25
C ASN A 98 -1.01 7.20 -6.88
N ALA A 99 -1.23 8.03 -5.86
CA ALA A 99 -0.30 9.03 -5.33
C ALA A 99 1.06 8.46 -4.86
N LEU A 100 1.23 7.12 -4.85
CA LEU A 100 2.49 6.48 -4.46
C LEU A 100 3.61 6.62 -5.51
N PHE A 101 3.27 6.79 -6.80
CA PHE A 101 4.27 6.87 -7.88
C PHE A 101 4.72 8.30 -8.17
N GLU A 102 3.90 9.31 -7.84
CA GLU A 102 4.29 10.72 -7.98
C GLU A 102 5.44 11.08 -7.02
N ASP A 103 5.48 10.55 -5.80
CA ASP A 103 6.45 10.97 -4.79
C ASP A 103 7.91 10.61 -5.14
N GLU A 104 8.18 9.50 -5.85
CA GLU A 104 9.55 9.07 -6.18
C GLU A 104 10.17 9.85 -7.36
N GLU A 105 9.39 10.12 -8.41
CA GLU A 105 9.80 11.00 -9.52
C GLU A 105 9.88 12.47 -9.08
N THR A 106 8.91 12.92 -8.26
CA THR A 106 8.91 14.28 -7.71
C THR A 106 10.09 14.50 -6.76
N ALA A 107 10.50 13.50 -5.99
CA ALA A 107 11.69 13.57 -5.14
C ALA A 107 12.99 13.68 -5.96
N LYS A 108 13.12 12.94 -7.07
CA LYS A 108 14.27 13.05 -7.99
C LYS A 108 14.33 14.43 -8.65
N LEU A 109 13.20 14.92 -9.16
CA LEU A 109 13.10 16.26 -9.74
C LEU A 109 13.45 17.34 -8.71
N LEU A 110 12.95 17.21 -7.47
CA LEU A 110 13.31 18.15 -6.40
C LEU A 110 14.81 18.13 -6.11
N GLN A 111 15.43 16.95 -6.10
CA GLN A 111 16.87 16.80 -5.88
C GLN A 111 17.69 17.45 -7.00
N GLU A 112 17.28 17.30 -8.27
CA GLU A 112 17.92 17.97 -9.41
C GLU A 112 17.79 19.49 -9.31
N LEU A 113 16.58 20.00 -9.02
CA LEU A 113 16.33 21.45 -8.88
C LEU A 113 17.12 22.07 -7.71
N LEU A 114 17.34 21.33 -6.62
CA LEU A 114 18.13 21.79 -5.46
C LEU A 114 19.64 21.76 -5.71
N GLN A 115 20.13 20.91 -6.62
CA GLN A 115 21.54 20.85 -7.00
C GLN A 115 21.93 21.92 -8.03
N SER A 116 20.94 22.57 -8.65
CA SER A 116 21.18 23.65 -9.60
C SER A 116 21.72 24.90 -8.94
N LYS A 117 22.51 25.65 -9.72
CA LYS A 117 22.98 27.00 -9.37
C LYS A 117 22.10 28.10 -9.96
N ASP A 118 21.11 27.74 -10.77
CA ASP A 118 20.17 28.68 -11.38
C ASP A 118 19.14 29.19 -10.34
N PRO A 119 19.07 30.51 -10.09
CA PRO A 119 18.06 31.09 -9.21
C PRO A 119 16.61 30.72 -9.57
N PHE A 120 16.32 30.50 -10.86
CA PHE A 120 14.98 30.13 -11.32
C PHE A 120 14.62 28.69 -10.91
N GLU A 121 15.54 27.74 -11.08
CA GLU A 121 15.34 26.34 -10.67
C GLU A 121 15.21 26.20 -9.14
N LEU A 122 15.98 26.97 -8.38
CA LEU A 122 15.84 27.04 -6.92
C LEU A 122 14.46 27.60 -6.49
N GLN A 123 13.90 28.54 -7.24
CA GLN A 123 12.56 29.04 -6.99
C GLN A 123 11.49 27.98 -7.27
N LEU A 124 11.68 27.15 -8.29
CA LEU A 124 10.81 26.01 -8.59
C LEU A 124 10.88 24.95 -7.48
N ALA A 125 12.08 24.62 -7.00
CA ALA A 125 12.26 23.72 -5.86
C ALA A 125 11.48 24.20 -4.62
N ASN A 126 11.59 25.48 -4.27
CA ASN A 126 10.87 26.06 -3.13
C ASN A 126 9.35 25.99 -3.28
N LYS A 127 8.81 26.22 -4.48
CA LYS A 127 7.37 26.05 -4.77
C LYS A 127 6.95 24.60 -4.63
N LEU A 128 7.76 23.67 -5.13
CA LEU A 128 7.49 22.24 -5.07
C LEU A 128 7.48 21.74 -3.62
N ILE A 129 8.49 22.09 -2.82
CA ILE A 129 8.56 21.79 -1.38
C ILE A 129 7.30 22.28 -0.66
N LYS A 130 6.87 23.52 -0.94
CA LYS A 130 5.67 24.09 -0.30
C LYS A 130 4.40 23.31 -0.64
N SER A 131 4.27 22.83 -1.87
CA SER A 131 3.14 21.97 -2.27
C SER A 131 3.20 20.62 -1.56
N MET A 132 4.38 19.97 -1.57
CA MET A 132 4.58 18.67 -0.94
C MET A 132 4.28 18.71 0.57
N VAL A 133 4.75 19.73 1.29
CA VAL A 133 4.46 19.90 2.72
C VAL A 133 2.95 20.01 2.96
N LYS A 134 2.24 20.83 2.18
CA LYS A 134 0.79 21.00 2.33
C LYS A 134 0.00 19.73 2.01
N ASP A 135 0.45 18.96 1.02
CA ASP A 135 -0.17 17.68 0.67
C ASP A 135 0.13 16.62 1.74
N ASP A 136 1.34 16.59 2.32
CA ASP A 136 1.69 15.72 3.44
C ASP A 136 0.92 16.05 4.71
N GLU A 137 0.78 17.33 5.07
CA GLU A 137 -0.08 17.76 6.18
C GLU A 137 -1.52 17.26 5.99
N ARG A 138 -2.08 17.39 4.78
CA ARG A 138 -3.41 16.88 4.46
C ARG A 138 -3.50 15.36 4.61
N ARG A 139 -2.51 14.63 4.12
CA ARG A 139 -2.44 13.15 4.21
C ARG A 139 -2.34 12.70 5.67
N ILE A 140 -1.49 13.34 6.47
CA ILE A 140 -1.33 13.07 7.90
C ILE A 140 -2.65 13.31 8.62
N GLN A 141 -3.32 14.45 8.37
CA GLN A 141 -4.61 14.76 8.99
C GLN A 141 -5.69 13.74 8.63
N GLN A 142 -5.81 13.37 7.35
CA GLN A 142 -6.78 12.37 6.90
C GLN A 142 -6.51 10.99 7.53
N LYS A 143 -5.24 10.60 7.62
CA LYS A 143 -4.85 9.33 8.25
C LYS A 143 -5.14 9.35 9.76
N SER A 144 -4.83 10.45 10.44
CA SER A 144 -5.13 10.63 11.86
C SER A 144 -6.63 10.54 12.12
N GLN A 145 -7.44 11.24 11.32
CA GLN A 145 -8.90 11.20 11.41
C GLN A 145 -9.44 9.78 11.24
N ARG A 146 -9.02 9.08 10.18
CA ARG A 146 -9.42 7.69 9.92
C ARG A 146 -9.02 6.74 11.06
N ASN A 147 -7.83 6.91 11.61
CA ASN A 147 -7.36 6.07 12.71
C ASN A 147 -8.19 6.30 13.97
N SER A 148 -8.51 7.56 14.29
CA SER A 148 -9.37 7.91 15.43
C SER A 148 -10.78 7.34 15.29
N GLU A 149 -11.35 7.41 14.08
CA GLU A 149 -12.67 6.80 13.81
C GLU A 149 -12.64 5.28 13.94
N LEU A 150 -11.60 4.61 13.42
CA LEU A 150 -11.45 3.17 13.54
C LEU A 150 -11.28 2.73 15.00
N GLU A 151 -10.48 3.46 15.77
CA GLU A 151 -10.28 3.22 17.20
C GLU A 151 -11.60 3.38 17.98
N SER A 152 -12.37 4.43 17.67
CA SER A 152 -13.71 4.63 18.27
C SER A 152 -14.65 3.46 17.96
N VAL A 153 -14.71 3.00 16.71
CA VAL A 153 -15.53 1.82 16.35
C VAL A 153 -15.05 0.57 17.08
N HIS A 154 -13.74 0.34 17.10
CA HIS A 154 -13.16 -0.83 17.77
C HIS A 154 -13.54 -0.87 19.25
N ASN A 155 -13.39 0.25 19.95
CA ASN A 155 -13.73 0.37 21.36
C ASN A 155 -15.23 0.18 21.61
N ASN A 156 -16.08 0.78 20.76
CA ASN A 156 -17.54 0.63 20.88
C ASN A 156 -18.01 -0.82 20.65
N VAL A 157 -17.44 -1.50 19.64
CA VAL A 157 -17.74 -2.91 19.36
C VAL A 157 -17.27 -3.80 20.49
N LYS A 158 -16.07 -3.55 21.02
CA LYS A 158 -15.52 -4.32 22.14
C LYS A 158 -16.40 -4.19 23.39
N LEU A 159 -16.74 -2.96 23.80
CA LEU A 159 -17.59 -2.72 24.96
C LEU A 159 -18.99 -3.34 24.77
N LEU A 160 -19.60 -3.16 23.59
CA LEU A 160 -20.90 -3.77 23.30
C LEU A 160 -20.84 -5.30 23.38
N SER A 161 -19.75 -5.93 22.93
CA SER A 161 -19.55 -7.38 23.06
C SER A 161 -19.48 -7.79 24.53
N GLU A 162 -18.67 -7.09 25.34
CA GLU A 162 -18.52 -7.37 26.77
C GLU A 162 -19.84 -7.23 27.55
N MET A 163 -20.63 -6.20 27.22
CA MET A 163 -21.95 -5.98 27.82
C MET A 163 -22.97 -7.04 27.39
N LEU A 164 -22.93 -7.50 26.13
CA LEU A 164 -23.80 -8.59 25.66
C LEU A 164 -23.42 -9.95 26.27
N ASP A 165 -22.13 -10.21 26.47
CA ASP A 165 -21.64 -11.44 27.08
C ASP A 165 -22.03 -11.56 28.57
N SER A 166 -22.16 -10.41 29.24
CA SER A 166 -22.57 -10.33 30.66
C SER A 166 -24.07 -10.09 30.86
N TYR A 167 -24.84 -9.97 29.77
CA TYR A 167 -26.26 -9.64 29.83
C TYR A 167 -27.10 -10.80 30.36
N ASN A 168 -27.86 -10.55 31.42
CA ASN A 168 -28.83 -11.49 31.95
C ASN A 168 -30.27 -11.10 31.53
N PRO A 169 -30.95 -11.89 30.67
CA PRO A 169 -32.30 -11.58 30.23
C PRO A 169 -33.36 -11.72 31.35
N ALA A 170 -33.05 -12.41 32.46
CA ALA A 170 -33.96 -12.54 33.60
C ALA A 170 -33.98 -11.29 34.50
N GLU A 171 -32.88 -10.52 34.52
CA GLU A 171 -32.72 -9.31 35.32
C GLU A 171 -32.02 -8.22 34.50
N PRO A 172 -32.73 -7.58 33.56
CA PRO A 172 -32.14 -6.55 32.71
C PRO A 172 -31.93 -5.25 33.49
N ASN A 173 -30.69 -4.74 33.49
CA ASN A 173 -30.40 -3.39 33.93
C ASN A 173 -30.78 -2.39 32.82
N ALA A 174 -31.68 -1.45 33.13
CA ALA A 174 -32.18 -0.47 32.17
C ALA A 174 -31.08 0.46 31.63
N GLU A 175 -30.12 0.86 32.47
CA GLU A 175 -29.00 1.74 32.08
C GLU A 175 -28.07 1.02 31.10
N ASP A 176 -27.75 -0.25 31.37
CA ASP A 176 -26.91 -1.07 30.47
C ASP A 176 -27.60 -1.31 29.13
N VAL A 177 -28.92 -1.52 29.14
CA VAL A 177 -29.72 -1.69 27.91
C VAL A 177 -29.76 -0.40 27.08
N GLU A 178 -29.86 0.76 27.70
CA GLU A 178 -29.79 2.06 27.02
C GLU A 178 -28.40 2.24 26.38
N LEU A 179 -27.33 2.01 27.15
CA LEU A 179 -25.95 2.13 26.68
C LEU A 179 -25.63 1.16 25.54
N MET A 180 -26.08 -0.10 25.62
CA MET A 180 -25.92 -1.07 24.53
C MET A 180 -26.61 -0.61 23.23
N LYS A 181 -27.79 0.01 23.33
CA LYS A 181 -28.48 0.58 22.15
C LYS A 181 -27.70 1.74 21.55
N GLU A 182 -27.16 2.62 22.38
CA GLU A 182 -26.34 3.76 21.93
C GLU A 182 -25.03 3.30 21.25
N LEU A 183 -24.34 2.32 21.83
CA LEU A 183 -23.14 1.72 21.25
C LEU A 183 -23.44 1.07 19.90
N HIS A 184 -24.53 0.32 19.81
CA HIS A 184 -24.97 -0.30 18.56
C HIS A 184 -25.37 0.75 17.50
N ALA A 185 -26.07 1.81 17.88
CA ALA A 185 -26.41 2.91 16.99
C ALA A 185 -25.16 3.62 16.46
N THR A 186 -24.17 3.84 17.33
CA THR A 186 -22.89 4.44 16.96
C THR A 186 -22.11 3.56 15.99
N CYS A 187 -22.06 2.25 16.21
CA CYS A 187 -21.44 1.29 15.29
C CYS A 187 -22.14 1.28 13.92
N LYS A 188 -23.48 1.32 13.88
CA LYS A 188 -24.24 1.41 12.62
C LYS A 188 -23.96 2.70 11.86
N ARG A 189 -23.85 3.82 12.56
CA ARG A 189 -23.55 5.13 11.97
C ARG A 189 -22.16 5.18 11.35
N LEU A 190 -21.18 4.52 11.95
CA LEU A 190 -19.79 4.52 11.50
C LEU A 190 -19.49 3.46 10.41
N LYS A 191 -20.39 2.49 10.20
CA LYS A 191 -20.27 1.44 9.18
C LYS A 191 -20.00 1.95 7.75
N PRO A 192 -20.67 3.00 7.24
CA PRO A 192 -20.44 3.50 5.88
C PRO A 192 -19.06 4.15 5.72
N THR A 193 -18.45 4.66 6.78
CA THR A 193 -17.13 5.30 6.74
C THR A 193 -15.98 4.28 6.64
N LEU A 194 -16.27 3.01 6.93
CA LEU A 194 -15.31 1.90 6.93
C LEU A 194 -15.37 1.03 5.66
N LEU A 195 -16.38 1.19 4.79
CA LEU A 195 -16.63 0.43 3.55
C LEU A 195 -16.24 1.26 2.32
#